data_AF-A0A937WIN3-F1
#
_entry.id   AF-A0A937WIN3-F1
#
_cell.length_a   1.000
_cell.length_b   1.000
_cell.length_c   1.000
_cell.angle_alpha   90.00
_cell.angle_beta   90.00
_cell.angle_gamma   90.00
#
_symmetry.space_group_name_H-M   'P 1'
#
loop_
_entity.id
_entity.type
_entity.pdbx_description
1 polymer ?
#
loop_
_entity_poly.entity_id
_entity_poly.type
_entity_poly.pdbx_seq_one_letter_code
_entity_poly.pdbx_strand_id
1 'polypeptide(L)'
;MKNATFDGIPQVISVVPVSSEGNVNLKKNVRDYLGTSDGALYLIVEKEILLTTERADIQAKIRGNRLCLPEEILTKLELEKGSLLAMLQRQNAVALKKMEIEEREGDRAQVMDFETSHKVTRVAQTNPMPEKLVSTLKDQYSNLKLKYDARKFLQKRKTLEAWKARRIIGMVESGDEQLRDELIQKRLDAQNEDGSWKGQVVLTARNLRELSELGSDDDRTHKAAKWLLQRAQSQANPGMFFLTDELVAKQAEVIEERRIAREEKRSTNARFRQLRQSEKKLVMLGDDTFHDPCGPRIMWPNAFALEALINLGYEENERVQTALNTLGHGGWCECGYHLGRGTRQVTMDEVMEIERKYMTQFKYGGMSGIEDLHKFESPRISYNTENGIDIFHIGMPTHQLPCALITVRAISQVKNVKLRKLAEAHLWCFAARQHSTDGKFKVGNVGEYFYLQLFAGYDHSVSKIAIMRSLPWILNSQNGDGSWGMEQHRDASTLAVIGAIVSVGDYLPYDFVS
;
A
#
# COMPACT_ATOMS: atom_id res chain seq x y z
N MET A 1 18.93 13.51 13.46
CA MET A 1 19.72 12.36 12.97
C MET A 1 20.69 12.92 11.94
N LYS A 2 22.00 12.66 12.06
CA LYS A 2 22.90 12.89 10.93
C LYS A 2 22.36 11.98 9.82
N ASN A 3 21.82 12.55 8.74
CA ASN A 3 21.46 11.78 7.55
C ASN A 3 22.77 11.28 6.96
N ALA A 4 23.28 10.18 7.50
CA ALA A 4 24.37 9.42 6.93
C ALA A 4 23.98 9.16 5.47
N THR A 5 24.95 9.35 4.57
CA THR A 5 24.83 8.92 3.19
C THR A 5 24.30 7.49 3.18
N PHE A 6 23.16 7.25 2.53
CA PHE A 6 22.67 5.89 2.33
C PHE A 6 23.70 5.19 1.44
N ASP A 7 24.48 4.28 2.02
CA ASP A 7 25.54 3.53 1.35
C ASP A 7 26.55 4.38 0.56
N GLY A 8 26.90 5.58 1.08
CA GLY A 8 27.85 6.49 0.42
C GLY A 8 27.29 7.29 -0.76
N ILE A 9 25.99 7.13 -1.10
CA ILE A 9 25.34 7.87 -2.18
C ILE A 9 25.01 9.30 -1.72
N PRO A 10 25.47 10.34 -2.42
CA PRO A 10 25.11 11.73 -2.12
C PRO A 10 23.60 11.97 -2.19
N GLN A 11 23.02 12.50 -1.11
CA GLN A 11 21.58 12.77 -1.03
C GLN A 11 21.24 14.24 -1.33
N VAL A 12 20.04 14.48 -1.85
CA VAL A 12 19.45 15.83 -1.93
C VAL A 12 18.93 16.21 -0.55
N ILE A 13 19.53 17.23 0.07
CA ILE A 13 19.17 17.68 1.42
C ILE A 13 17.93 18.58 1.37
N SER A 14 17.85 19.42 0.34
CA SER A 14 16.76 20.37 0.17
C SER A 14 16.65 20.80 -1.29
N VAL A 15 15.41 21.04 -1.73
CA VAL A 15 15.09 21.77 -2.96
C VAL A 15 14.30 23.01 -2.56
N VAL A 16 14.70 24.18 -3.05
CA VAL A 16 14.06 25.46 -2.71
C VAL A 16 13.93 26.37 -3.93
N PRO A 17 12.85 27.14 -4.04
CA PRO A 17 12.74 28.15 -5.10
C PRO A 17 13.66 29.35 -4.83
N VAL A 18 14.17 29.94 -5.90
CA VAL A 18 14.94 31.18 -5.90
C VAL A 18 13.99 32.38 -5.88
N SER A 19 14.20 33.32 -4.95
CA SER A 19 13.37 34.53 -4.86
C SER A 19 13.66 35.51 -6.01
N SER A 20 12.86 36.58 -6.11
CA SER A 20 13.11 37.68 -7.06
C SER A 20 14.41 38.43 -6.83
N GLU A 21 15.02 38.30 -5.65
CA GLU A 21 16.28 38.96 -5.28
C GLU A 21 17.47 37.97 -5.34
N GLY A 22 17.31 36.79 -5.94
CA GLY A 22 18.35 35.77 -5.98
C GLY A 22 18.61 35.08 -4.63
N ASN A 23 17.68 35.21 -3.67
CA ASN A 23 17.82 34.61 -2.35
C ASN A 23 17.20 33.20 -2.31
N VAL A 24 17.84 32.28 -1.58
CA VAL A 24 17.31 30.94 -1.32
C VAL A 24 17.20 30.67 0.17
N ASN A 25 16.18 29.90 0.57
CA ASN A 25 16.00 29.55 1.98
C ASN A 25 16.93 28.41 2.37
N LEU A 26 17.84 28.66 3.30
CA LEU A 26 18.73 27.65 3.86
C LEU A 26 17.98 26.90 4.98
N LYS A 27 17.33 25.79 4.61
CA LYS A 27 16.58 24.95 5.55
C LYS A 27 17.47 24.44 6.69
N LYS A 28 16.87 24.20 7.86
CA LYS A 28 17.55 23.67 9.06
C LYS A 28 18.40 22.43 8.75
N ASN A 29 17.87 21.47 7.98
CA ASN A 29 18.59 20.23 7.64
C ASN A 29 19.92 20.47 6.92
N VAL A 30 20.04 21.56 6.14
CA VAL A 30 21.30 21.92 5.44
C VAL A 30 22.33 22.46 6.43
N ARG A 31 21.90 23.30 7.37
CA ARG A 31 22.75 23.81 8.47
C ARG A 31 23.22 22.70 9.39
N ASP A 32 22.29 21.81 9.76
CA ASP A 32 22.57 20.64 10.59
C ASP A 32 23.59 19.72 9.90
N TYR A 33 23.50 19.57 8.56
CA TYR A 33 24.47 18.80 7.78
C TYR A 33 25.86 19.43 7.75
N LEU A 34 25.94 20.76 7.58
CA LEU A 34 27.20 21.52 7.64
C LEU A 34 27.77 21.66 9.06
N GLY A 35 27.01 21.26 10.09
CA GLY A 35 27.45 21.31 11.49
C GLY A 35 27.56 22.73 12.06
N THR A 36 26.79 23.69 11.55
CA THR A 36 26.87 25.09 11.98
C THR A 36 25.49 25.70 12.22
N SER A 37 25.29 26.30 13.41
CA SER A 37 24.11 27.15 13.69
C SER A 37 24.36 28.60 13.28
N ASP A 38 25.56 29.12 13.56
CA ASP A 38 25.90 30.56 13.51
C ASP A 38 27.28 30.86 12.89
N GLY A 39 28.02 29.83 12.46
CA GLY A 39 29.32 29.99 11.80
C GLY A 39 29.21 30.60 10.41
N ALA A 40 30.26 31.31 10.01
CA ALA A 40 30.39 31.84 8.65
C ALA A 40 30.37 30.69 7.63
N LEU A 41 29.63 30.88 6.54
CA LEU A 41 29.64 30.00 5.38
C LEU A 41 30.42 30.66 4.26
N TYR A 42 31.01 29.84 3.40
CA TYR A 42 31.77 30.27 2.24
C TYR A 42 31.32 29.49 1.00
N LEU A 43 31.51 30.11 -0.16
CA LEU A 43 31.25 29.53 -1.47
C LEU A 43 32.58 29.24 -2.17
N ILE A 44 32.72 28.03 -2.70
CA ILE A 44 33.81 27.61 -3.59
C ILE A 44 33.20 27.50 -5.00
N VAL A 45 33.82 28.15 -5.99
CA VAL A 45 33.27 28.30 -7.35
C VAL A 45 34.20 27.64 -8.38
N GLU A 46 34.34 26.32 -8.30
CA GLU A 46 35.23 25.54 -9.18
C GLU A 46 34.43 24.82 -10.27
N LYS A 47 34.70 23.53 -10.49
CA LYS A 47 33.91 22.65 -11.36
C LYS A 47 32.48 22.52 -10.85
N GLU A 48 32.30 22.42 -9.53
CA GLU A 48 31.01 22.52 -8.85
C GLU A 48 30.97 23.79 -7.98
N ILE A 49 29.76 24.23 -7.62
CA ILE A 49 29.57 25.31 -6.66
C ILE A 49 29.26 24.68 -5.30
N LEU A 50 30.13 24.90 -4.33
CA LEU A 50 30.04 24.29 -3.01
C LEU A 50 29.81 25.35 -1.94
N LEU A 51 28.87 25.10 -1.03
CA LEU A 51 28.67 25.84 0.21
C LEU A 51 29.34 25.07 1.36
N THR A 52 30.28 25.68 2.06
CA THR A 52 31.07 25.04 3.12
C THR A 52 31.25 25.95 4.34
N THR A 53 31.67 25.37 5.46
CA THR A 53 32.16 26.09 6.65
C THR A 53 33.65 26.37 6.59
N GLU A 54 34.38 25.71 5.70
CA GLU A 54 35.80 25.96 5.46
C GLU A 54 35.99 27.31 4.75
N ARG A 55 37.01 28.07 5.15
CA ARG A 55 37.26 29.39 4.59
C ARG A 55 37.62 29.27 3.11
N ALA A 56 36.89 29.98 2.25
CA ALA A 56 37.11 30.02 0.81
C ALA A 56 37.03 31.44 0.25
N ASP A 57 37.08 31.56 -1.09
CA ASP A 57 37.22 32.83 -1.82
C ASP A 57 36.06 33.80 -1.57
N ILE A 58 34.84 33.28 -1.42
CA ILE A 58 33.64 34.10 -1.29
C ILE A 58 32.95 33.80 0.05
N GLN A 59 32.93 34.77 0.96
CA GLN A 59 32.11 34.66 2.16
C GLN A 59 30.63 34.78 1.80
N ALA A 60 29.84 33.76 2.13
CA ALA A 60 28.42 33.72 1.82
C ALA A 60 27.65 34.73 2.69
N LYS A 61 26.83 35.57 2.05
CA LYS A 61 25.99 36.53 2.74
C LYS A 61 24.68 35.88 3.19
N ILE A 62 24.45 35.82 4.50
CA ILE A 62 23.25 35.23 5.09
C ILE A 62 22.43 36.31 5.78
N ARG A 63 21.13 36.38 5.48
CA ARG A 63 20.16 37.26 6.13
C ARG A 63 19.06 36.42 6.78
N GLY A 64 19.16 36.18 8.08
CA GLY A 64 18.28 35.26 8.79
C GLY A 64 18.47 33.82 8.30
N ASN A 65 17.44 33.25 7.68
CA ASN A 65 17.50 31.93 7.04
C ASN A 65 17.79 31.97 5.54
N ARG A 66 17.99 33.15 4.95
CA ARG A 66 18.19 33.29 3.51
C ARG A 66 19.67 33.39 3.17
N LEU A 67 20.12 32.55 2.24
CA LEU A 67 21.41 32.66 1.57
C LEU A 67 21.23 33.58 0.36
N CYS A 68 21.97 34.68 0.32
CA CYS A 68 22.03 35.59 -0.81
C CYS A 68 23.08 35.07 -1.79
N LEU A 69 22.65 34.61 -2.97
CA LEU A 69 23.57 34.14 -4.01
C LEU A 69 24.16 35.35 -4.77
N PRO A 70 25.49 35.43 -4.93
CA PRO A 70 26.09 36.42 -5.82
C PRO A 70 25.62 36.26 -7.28
N GLU A 71 25.61 37.35 -8.04
CA GLU A 71 25.19 37.37 -9.44
C GLU A 71 25.97 36.38 -10.31
N GLU A 72 27.27 36.21 -10.03
CA GLU A 72 28.12 35.23 -10.69
C GLU A 72 27.60 33.79 -10.51
N ILE A 73 27.12 33.45 -9.31
CA ILE A 73 26.56 32.12 -9.01
C ILE A 73 25.21 31.94 -9.69
N LEU A 74 24.36 32.98 -9.67
CA LEU A 74 23.07 32.96 -10.36
C LEU A 74 23.27 32.74 -11.87
N THR A 75 24.23 33.44 -12.47
CA THR A 75 24.60 33.30 -13.88
C THR A 75 25.16 31.92 -14.18
N LYS A 76 26.14 31.44 -13.38
CA LYS A 76 26.81 30.14 -13.60
C LYS A 76 25.87 28.95 -13.46
N LEU A 77 24.85 29.06 -12.59
CA LEU A 77 23.81 28.03 -12.43
C LEU A 77 22.58 28.29 -13.32
N GLU A 78 22.54 29.37 -14.10
CA GLU A 78 21.37 29.78 -14.90
C GLU A 78 20.08 29.86 -14.06
N LEU A 79 20.16 30.48 -12.88
CA LEU A 79 19.05 30.63 -11.95
C LEU A 79 18.34 31.96 -12.14
N GLU A 80 17.03 31.90 -12.24
CA GLU A 80 16.14 33.04 -12.33
C GLU A 80 15.10 33.01 -11.20
N LYS A 81 14.27 34.05 -11.11
CA LYS A 81 13.15 34.09 -10.16
C LYS A 81 12.24 32.88 -10.38
N GLY A 82 12.05 32.08 -9.34
CA GLY A 82 11.19 30.90 -9.37
C GLY A 82 11.90 29.61 -9.77
N SER A 83 13.14 29.67 -10.28
CA SER A 83 13.97 28.49 -10.52
C SER A 83 14.13 27.68 -9.24
N LEU A 84 14.25 26.36 -9.36
CA LEU A 84 14.53 25.49 -8.23
C LEU A 84 16.04 25.31 -8.07
N LEU A 85 16.53 25.43 -6.84
CA LEU A 85 17.89 25.11 -6.45
C LEU A 85 17.88 23.85 -5.58
N ALA A 86 18.62 22.82 -6.00
CA ALA A 86 18.93 21.64 -5.20
C ALA A 86 20.22 21.86 -4.39
N MET A 87 20.19 21.42 -3.14
CA MET A 87 21.31 21.43 -2.20
C MET A 87 21.67 19.98 -1.89
N LEU A 88 22.84 19.52 -2.35
CA LEU A 88 23.24 18.11 -2.31
C LEU A 88 24.42 17.88 -1.38
N GLN A 89 24.45 16.70 -0.75
CA GLN A 89 25.54 16.30 0.13
C GLN A 89 26.88 16.17 -0.64
N ARG A 90 27.95 16.69 -0.04
CA ARG A 90 29.36 16.45 -0.40
C ARG A 90 30.16 16.30 0.88
N GLN A 91 31.35 15.71 0.79
CA GLN A 91 32.23 15.62 1.95
C GLN A 91 32.54 17.04 2.46
N ASN A 92 32.11 17.34 3.70
CA ASN A 92 32.28 18.64 4.38
C ASN A 92 31.67 19.86 3.65
N ALA A 93 30.79 19.67 2.68
CA ALA A 93 30.21 20.75 1.90
C ALA A 93 28.84 20.39 1.34
N VAL A 94 28.14 21.38 0.79
CA VAL A 94 26.86 21.20 0.11
C VAL A 94 26.97 21.73 -1.31
N ALA A 95 26.79 20.88 -2.31
CA ALA A 95 26.76 21.32 -3.71
C ALA A 95 25.45 22.05 -4.01
N LEU A 96 25.56 23.21 -4.67
CA LEU A 96 24.44 24.02 -5.13
C LEU A 96 24.26 23.78 -6.63
N LYS A 97 23.09 23.27 -7.04
CA LYS A 97 22.80 22.94 -8.44
C LYS A 97 21.41 23.42 -8.84
N LYS A 98 21.26 23.88 -10.08
CA LYS A 98 19.93 24.12 -10.67
C LYS A 98 19.17 22.81 -10.74
N MET A 99 17.91 22.84 -10.36
CA MET A 99 17.03 21.69 -10.36
C MET A 99 15.97 21.89 -11.43
N GLU A 100 15.85 20.92 -12.33
CA GLU A 100 14.78 20.84 -13.30
C GLU A 100 13.97 19.56 -13.07
N ILE A 101 12.69 19.61 -13.42
CA ILE A 101 11.78 18.49 -13.31
C ILE A 101 11.21 18.21 -14.69
N GLU A 102 11.36 16.98 -15.14
CA GLU A 102 10.85 16.51 -16.42
C GLU A 102 9.93 15.30 -16.21
N GLU A 103 8.89 15.21 -17.03
CA GLU A 103 8.12 13.99 -17.21
C GLU A 103 8.58 13.28 -18.48
N ARG A 104 8.72 11.97 -18.40
CA ARG A 104 8.95 11.11 -19.57
C ARG A 104 8.02 9.91 -19.52
N GLU A 105 7.56 9.46 -20.67
CA GLU A 105 6.90 8.16 -20.72
C GLU A 105 7.93 7.05 -20.47
N GLY A 106 7.56 6.03 -19.72
CA GLY A 106 8.36 4.83 -19.53
C GLY A 106 7.48 3.59 -19.39
N ASP A 107 8.09 2.41 -19.30
CA ASP A 107 7.33 1.15 -19.11
C ASP A 107 6.80 0.99 -17.69
N ARG A 108 7.39 1.75 -16.75
CA ARG A 108 7.00 1.83 -15.35
C ARG A 108 7.27 3.19 -14.76
N ALA A 109 6.50 3.53 -13.73
CA ALA A 109 6.76 4.72 -12.95
C ALA A 109 8.06 4.59 -12.16
N GLN A 110 8.98 5.54 -12.31
CA GLN A 110 10.20 5.66 -11.50
C GLN A 110 10.71 7.10 -11.49
N VAL A 111 11.48 7.46 -10.48
CA VAL A 111 12.09 8.80 -10.38
C VAL A 111 13.60 8.65 -10.38
N MET A 112 14.25 9.45 -11.22
CA MET A 112 15.70 9.46 -11.38
C MET A 112 16.23 10.89 -11.36
N ASP A 113 17.36 11.11 -10.73
CA ASP A 113 18.12 12.36 -10.84
C ASP A 113 19.29 12.14 -11.83
N PHE A 114 19.35 12.95 -12.88
CA PHE A 114 20.49 13.06 -13.79
C PHE A 114 21.31 14.27 -13.37
N GLU A 115 22.49 14.03 -12.82
CA GLU A 115 23.33 15.03 -12.19
C GLU A 115 24.58 15.32 -13.03
N THR A 116 24.81 16.60 -13.25
CA THR A 116 26.04 17.20 -13.82
C THR A 116 26.63 18.16 -12.79
N SER A 117 27.75 18.81 -13.09
CA SER A 117 28.39 19.70 -12.12
C SER A 117 27.55 20.90 -11.67
N HIS A 118 26.63 21.39 -12.50
CA HIS A 118 25.82 22.60 -12.21
C HIS A 118 24.31 22.34 -12.19
N LYS A 119 23.85 21.17 -12.64
CA LYS A 119 22.43 20.88 -12.85
C LYS A 119 22.07 19.47 -12.39
N VAL A 120 20.89 19.35 -11.81
CA VAL A 120 20.19 18.09 -11.55
C VAL A 120 18.88 18.12 -12.31
N THR A 121 18.68 17.15 -13.19
CA THR A 121 17.39 16.97 -13.88
C THR A 121 16.69 15.78 -13.24
N ARG A 122 15.62 16.04 -12.49
CA ARG A 122 14.77 14.99 -11.92
C ARG A 122 13.72 14.58 -12.92
N VAL A 123 13.88 13.38 -13.45
CA VAL A 123 12.95 12.79 -14.40
C VAL A 123 11.99 11.87 -13.67
N ALA A 124 10.70 12.17 -13.76
CA ALA A 124 9.66 11.20 -13.45
C ALA A 124 9.28 10.45 -14.72
N GLN A 125 9.68 9.19 -14.78
CA GLN A 125 9.08 8.26 -15.71
C GLN A 125 7.71 7.84 -15.19
N THR A 126 6.73 7.74 -16.08
CA THR A 126 5.34 7.46 -15.72
C THR A 126 4.92 6.06 -16.14
N ASN A 127 4.00 5.46 -15.39
CA ASN A 127 3.30 4.25 -15.86
C ASN A 127 2.45 4.59 -17.10
N PRO A 128 2.47 3.76 -18.16
CA PRO A 128 1.47 3.86 -19.22
C PRO A 128 0.08 3.57 -18.66
N MET A 129 -0.95 4.18 -19.24
CA MET A 129 -2.35 3.87 -18.90
C MET A 129 -2.72 2.45 -19.35
N PRO A 130 -3.74 1.82 -18.75
CA PRO A 130 -4.02 0.41 -18.98
C PRO A 130 -4.23 0.00 -20.43
N GLU A 131 -4.84 0.85 -21.24
CA GLU A 131 -5.16 0.57 -22.64
C GLU A 131 -3.89 0.25 -23.44
N LYS A 132 -2.81 0.99 -23.17
CA LYS A 132 -1.49 0.74 -23.77
C LYS A 132 -0.80 -0.44 -23.08
N LEU A 133 -0.77 -0.44 -21.74
CA LEU A 133 0.04 -1.37 -20.98
C LEU A 133 -0.42 -2.83 -21.08
N VAL A 134 -1.73 -3.10 -21.11
CA VAL A 134 -2.26 -4.47 -21.25
C VAL A 134 -1.80 -5.11 -22.55
N SER A 135 -1.83 -4.37 -23.67
CA SER A 135 -1.36 -4.88 -24.95
C SER A 135 0.13 -5.23 -24.91
N THR A 136 0.96 -4.32 -24.40
CA THR A 136 2.41 -4.54 -24.25
C THR A 136 2.72 -5.75 -23.38
N LEU A 137 2.05 -5.90 -22.23
CA LEU A 137 2.27 -7.04 -21.34
C LEU A 137 1.79 -8.35 -21.96
N LYS A 138 0.69 -8.34 -22.72
CA LYS A 138 0.20 -9.52 -23.44
C LYS A 138 1.23 -10.01 -24.45
N ASP A 139 1.78 -9.10 -25.25
CA ASP A 139 2.82 -9.44 -26.23
C ASP A 139 4.08 -9.95 -25.55
N GLN A 140 4.52 -9.26 -24.48
CA GLN A 140 5.69 -9.62 -23.69
C GLN A 140 5.58 -11.03 -23.08
N TYR A 141 4.38 -11.44 -22.69
CA TYR A 141 4.14 -12.70 -21.96
C TYR A 141 3.47 -13.79 -22.78
N SER A 142 3.37 -13.60 -24.10
CA SER A 142 2.77 -14.53 -25.06
C SER A 142 3.40 -15.92 -25.13
N ASN A 143 4.60 -16.10 -24.56
CA ASN A 143 5.32 -17.39 -24.55
C ASN A 143 5.60 -17.92 -23.14
N LEU A 144 5.05 -17.28 -22.09
CA LEU A 144 5.25 -17.74 -20.73
C LEU A 144 4.47 -19.04 -20.48
N LYS A 145 5.06 -19.95 -19.69
CA LYS A 145 4.44 -21.20 -19.23
C LYS A 145 4.85 -21.48 -17.80
N LEU A 146 3.97 -22.13 -17.03
CA LEU A 146 4.31 -22.66 -15.71
C LEU A 146 5.48 -23.65 -15.81
N LYS A 147 6.37 -23.65 -14.81
CA LYS A 147 7.53 -24.57 -14.77
C LYS A 147 7.10 -25.99 -14.41
N TYR A 148 6.08 -26.10 -13.58
CA TYR A 148 5.56 -27.35 -13.04
C TYR A 148 4.03 -27.34 -13.09
N ASP A 149 3.44 -28.53 -13.23
CA ASP A 149 1.98 -28.70 -13.26
C ASP A 149 1.39 -28.57 -11.84
N ALA A 150 0.65 -27.47 -11.61
CA ALA A 150 0.00 -27.20 -10.33
C ALA A 150 -1.09 -28.23 -9.97
N ARG A 151 -1.66 -28.94 -10.95
CA ARG A 151 -2.68 -29.98 -10.71
C ARG A 151 -2.10 -31.14 -9.91
N LYS A 152 -0.83 -31.49 -10.13
CA LYS A 152 -0.14 -32.56 -9.37
C LYS A 152 -0.08 -32.24 -7.88
N PHE A 153 0.16 -30.98 -7.52
CA PHE A 153 0.16 -30.55 -6.13
C PHE A 153 -1.24 -30.63 -5.49
N LEU A 154 -2.28 -30.25 -6.24
CA LEU A 154 -3.65 -30.20 -5.75
C LEU A 154 -4.29 -31.59 -5.61
N GLN A 155 -3.76 -32.61 -6.30
CA GLN A 155 -4.30 -33.96 -6.27
C GLN A 155 -4.37 -34.51 -4.84
N LYS A 156 -5.54 -35.03 -4.45
CA LYS A 156 -5.79 -35.69 -3.17
C LYS A 156 -5.62 -34.80 -1.93
N ARG A 157 -5.34 -33.49 -2.08
CA ARG A 157 -5.26 -32.56 -0.94
C ARG A 157 -6.63 -32.28 -0.38
N LYS A 158 -6.74 -32.36 0.95
CA LYS A 158 -7.98 -32.25 1.73
C LYS A 158 -8.16 -30.90 2.45
N THR A 159 -7.47 -29.86 2.02
CA THR A 159 -7.62 -28.50 2.58
C THR A 159 -8.71 -27.74 1.83
N LEU A 160 -9.27 -26.71 2.46
CA LEU A 160 -10.28 -25.84 1.83
C LEU A 160 -9.69 -25.14 0.62
N GLU A 161 -8.46 -24.66 0.74
CA GLU A 161 -7.76 -23.90 -0.27
C GLU A 161 -7.47 -24.76 -1.51
N ALA A 162 -7.06 -26.02 -1.32
CA ALA A 162 -6.88 -26.96 -2.42
C ALA A 162 -8.21 -27.28 -3.12
N TRP A 163 -9.28 -27.50 -2.36
CA TRP A 163 -10.63 -27.72 -2.91
C TRP A 163 -11.10 -26.52 -3.74
N LYS A 164 -10.93 -25.28 -3.23
CA LYS A 164 -11.25 -24.05 -3.98
C LYS A 164 -10.42 -23.93 -5.25
N ALA A 165 -9.11 -24.20 -5.16
CA ALA A 165 -8.20 -24.11 -6.31
C ALA A 165 -8.59 -25.10 -7.41
N ARG A 166 -8.94 -26.34 -7.05
CA ARG A 166 -9.45 -27.35 -8.00
C ARG A 166 -10.71 -26.86 -8.72
N ARG A 167 -11.68 -26.29 -8.00
CA ARG A 167 -12.90 -25.73 -8.59
C ARG A 167 -12.61 -24.59 -9.57
N ILE A 168 -11.69 -23.69 -9.23
CA ILE A 168 -11.30 -22.55 -10.08
C ILE A 168 -10.75 -23.02 -11.44
N ILE A 169 -9.99 -24.12 -11.47
CA ILE A 169 -9.40 -24.68 -12.71
C ILE A 169 -10.24 -25.79 -13.35
N GLY A 170 -11.47 -26.01 -12.88
CA GLY A 170 -12.36 -27.06 -13.40
C GLY A 170 -11.85 -28.50 -13.16
N MET A 171 -11.00 -28.70 -12.15
CA MET A 171 -10.56 -30.04 -11.73
C MET A 171 -11.60 -30.63 -10.78
N VAL A 172 -12.13 -31.80 -11.13
CA VAL A 172 -13.14 -32.52 -10.33
C VAL A 172 -12.54 -33.83 -9.84
N GLU A 173 -12.52 -34.04 -8.53
CA GLU A 173 -12.18 -35.35 -7.93
C GLU A 173 -13.43 -36.06 -7.43
N SER A 174 -13.44 -37.40 -7.50
CA SER A 174 -14.57 -38.24 -7.08
C SER A 174 -14.91 -38.14 -5.58
N GLY A 175 -14.09 -37.46 -4.78
CA GLY A 175 -14.30 -37.21 -3.35
C GLY A 175 -14.51 -35.75 -2.96
N ASP A 176 -14.64 -34.82 -3.92
CA ASP A 176 -14.73 -33.38 -3.60
C ASP A 176 -16.01 -33.01 -2.84
N GLU A 177 -17.14 -33.67 -3.10
CA GLU A 177 -18.38 -33.47 -2.34
C GLU A 177 -18.26 -34.00 -0.91
N GLN A 178 -17.72 -35.21 -0.74
CA GLN A 178 -17.45 -35.75 0.59
C GLN A 178 -16.48 -34.85 1.37
N LEU A 179 -15.42 -34.36 0.71
CA LEU A 179 -14.47 -33.44 1.32
C LEU A 179 -15.15 -32.13 1.74
N ARG A 180 -16.03 -31.58 0.90
CA ARG A 180 -16.83 -30.39 1.23
C ARG A 180 -17.64 -30.63 2.50
N ASP A 181 -18.34 -31.74 2.61
CA ASP A 181 -19.14 -32.09 3.79
C ASP A 181 -18.26 -32.29 5.05
N GLU A 182 -17.12 -32.99 4.91
CA GLU A 182 -16.12 -33.15 5.97
C GLU A 182 -15.61 -31.78 6.47
N LEU A 183 -15.35 -30.85 5.56
CA LEU A 183 -14.89 -29.49 5.87
C LEU A 183 -15.97 -28.65 6.57
N ILE A 184 -17.24 -28.79 6.18
CA ILE A 184 -18.38 -28.14 6.85
C ILE A 184 -18.49 -28.69 8.27
N GLN A 185 -18.61 -30.02 8.42
CA GLN A 185 -18.85 -30.66 9.71
C GLN A 185 -17.72 -30.35 10.71
N LYS A 186 -16.45 -30.44 10.26
CA LYS A 186 -15.28 -30.11 11.09
C LYS A 186 -15.36 -28.70 11.70
N ARG A 187 -15.87 -27.72 10.96
CA ARG A 187 -16.01 -26.34 11.46
C ARG A 187 -17.17 -26.23 12.44
N LEU A 188 -18.31 -26.81 12.09
CA LEU A 188 -19.51 -26.75 12.92
C LEU A 188 -19.35 -27.50 14.25
N ASP A 189 -18.61 -28.61 14.28
CA ASP A 189 -18.29 -29.36 15.51
C ASP A 189 -17.39 -28.57 16.48
N ALA A 190 -16.64 -27.59 15.98
CA ALA A 190 -15.80 -26.72 16.79
C ALA A 190 -16.53 -25.46 17.29
N GLN A 191 -17.81 -25.30 16.96
CA GLN A 191 -18.61 -24.15 17.36
C GLN A 191 -19.06 -24.28 18.83
N ASN A 192 -18.96 -23.19 19.58
CA ASN A 192 -19.48 -23.12 20.94
C ASN A 192 -21.02 -23.05 20.97
N GLU A 193 -21.61 -23.31 22.14
CA GLU A 193 -23.05 -23.18 22.36
C GLU A 193 -23.60 -21.77 22.12
N ASP A 194 -22.80 -20.71 22.21
CA ASP A 194 -23.24 -19.34 21.91
C ASP A 194 -23.22 -19.02 20.41
N GLY A 195 -22.74 -19.94 19.56
CA GLY A 195 -22.58 -19.78 18.12
C GLY A 195 -21.21 -19.24 17.71
N SER A 196 -20.35 -18.86 18.65
CA SER A 196 -19.01 -18.36 18.33
C SER A 196 -18.00 -19.48 18.14
N TRP A 197 -16.84 -19.13 17.56
CA TRP A 197 -15.63 -19.93 17.70
C TRP A 197 -14.72 -19.27 18.74
N LYS A 198 -14.61 -19.91 19.91
CA LYS A 198 -13.78 -19.46 21.05
C LYS A 198 -14.14 -18.07 21.58
N GLY A 199 -15.35 -17.57 21.34
CA GLY A 199 -15.75 -16.20 21.70
C GLY A 199 -15.00 -15.11 20.93
N GLN A 200 -14.32 -15.44 19.82
CA GLN A 200 -13.45 -14.51 19.10
C GLN A 200 -14.11 -14.02 17.80
N VAL A 201 -14.19 -12.70 17.63
CA VAL A 201 -14.81 -12.06 16.46
C VAL A 201 -14.13 -12.50 15.15
N VAL A 202 -12.80 -12.43 15.11
CA VAL A 202 -12.01 -12.76 13.91
C VAL A 202 -12.16 -14.23 13.51
N LEU A 203 -12.03 -15.15 14.47
CA LEU A 203 -12.15 -16.58 14.21
C LEU A 203 -13.58 -16.97 13.82
N THR A 204 -14.58 -16.35 14.43
CA THR A 204 -15.99 -16.56 14.08
C THR A 204 -16.28 -16.07 12.66
N ALA A 205 -15.82 -14.87 12.31
CA ALA A 205 -15.96 -14.34 10.96
C ALA A 205 -15.25 -15.20 9.90
N ARG A 206 -14.04 -15.68 10.19
CA ARG A 206 -13.32 -16.62 9.31
C ARG A 206 -14.14 -17.88 9.05
N ASN A 207 -14.59 -18.56 10.10
CA ASN A 207 -15.36 -19.80 9.93
C ASN A 207 -16.67 -19.57 9.18
N LEU A 208 -17.37 -18.45 9.44
CA LEU A 208 -18.56 -18.09 8.68
C LEU A 208 -18.29 -17.85 7.19
N ARG A 209 -17.22 -17.12 6.85
CA ARG A 209 -16.80 -16.94 5.46
C ARG A 209 -16.55 -18.28 4.79
N GLU A 210 -15.78 -19.16 5.44
CA GLU A 210 -15.43 -20.47 4.90
C GLU A 210 -16.66 -21.38 4.75
N LEU A 211 -17.59 -21.36 5.71
CA LEU A 211 -18.87 -22.07 5.63
C LEU A 211 -19.74 -21.55 4.48
N SER A 212 -19.75 -20.24 4.25
CA SER A 212 -20.45 -19.63 3.11
C SER A 212 -19.83 -20.04 1.78
N GLU A 213 -18.50 -20.05 1.65
CA GLU A 213 -17.79 -20.53 0.46
C GLU A 213 -18.02 -22.02 0.18
N LEU A 214 -18.21 -22.81 1.24
CA LEU A 214 -18.63 -24.20 1.18
C LEU A 214 -20.14 -24.35 0.93
N GLY A 215 -20.94 -23.27 0.91
CA GLY A 215 -22.38 -23.32 0.69
C GLY A 215 -23.15 -24.05 1.80
N SER A 216 -22.73 -23.87 3.06
CA SER A 216 -23.44 -24.38 4.23
C SER A 216 -24.69 -23.55 4.52
N ASP A 217 -25.82 -24.23 4.72
CA ASP A 217 -27.12 -23.64 5.13
C ASP A 217 -27.58 -24.17 6.51
N ASP A 218 -26.65 -24.70 7.31
CA ASP A 218 -26.93 -25.22 8.65
C ASP A 218 -27.33 -24.08 9.61
N ASP A 219 -28.35 -24.30 10.46
CA ASP A 219 -28.82 -23.35 11.49
C ASP A 219 -27.70 -22.80 12.38
N ARG A 220 -26.66 -23.61 12.64
CA ARG A 220 -25.45 -23.20 13.37
C ARG A 220 -24.72 -22.05 12.69
N THR A 221 -24.75 -21.98 11.35
CA THR A 221 -24.21 -20.87 10.56
C THR A 221 -24.97 -19.58 10.85
N HIS A 222 -26.30 -19.63 10.84
CA HIS A 222 -27.14 -18.46 11.17
C HIS A 222 -26.98 -18.02 12.63
N LYS A 223 -26.81 -18.97 13.54
CA LYS A 223 -26.54 -18.70 14.96
C LYS A 223 -25.23 -17.92 15.14
N ALA A 224 -24.16 -18.31 14.43
CA ALA A 224 -22.90 -17.57 14.43
C ALA A 224 -23.03 -16.17 13.85
N ALA A 225 -23.77 -16.01 12.74
CA ALA A 225 -24.02 -14.69 12.14
C ALA A 225 -24.76 -13.77 13.13
N LYS A 226 -25.79 -14.30 13.82
CA LYS A 226 -26.51 -13.59 14.88
C LYS A 226 -25.58 -13.19 16.03
N TRP A 227 -24.70 -14.09 16.47
CA TRP A 227 -23.71 -13.79 17.50
C TRP A 227 -22.80 -12.62 17.11
N LEU A 228 -22.30 -12.59 15.86
CA LEU A 228 -21.50 -11.45 15.36
C LEU A 228 -22.30 -10.15 15.32
N LEU A 229 -23.54 -10.18 14.84
CA LEU A 229 -24.38 -9.00 14.75
C LEU A 229 -24.72 -8.40 16.14
N GLN A 230 -24.72 -9.22 17.18
CA GLN A 230 -25.03 -8.81 18.56
C GLN A 230 -23.81 -8.30 19.37
N ARG A 231 -22.59 -8.32 18.81
CA ARG A 231 -21.38 -7.84 19.51
C ARG A 231 -21.48 -6.36 19.88
N ALA A 232 -20.71 -5.92 20.88
CA ALA A 232 -20.70 -4.51 21.24
C ALA A 232 -20.26 -3.62 20.05
N GLN A 233 -20.76 -2.39 20.00
CA GLN A 233 -20.39 -1.39 19.00
C GLN A 233 -20.17 -0.03 19.68
N SER A 234 -19.33 0.81 19.08
CA SER A 234 -19.01 2.13 19.62
C SER A 234 -19.92 3.19 19.03
N GLN A 235 -20.39 4.13 19.86
CA GLN A 235 -21.12 5.31 19.39
C GLN A 235 -20.28 6.18 18.45
N ALA A 236 -18.96 6.19 18.60
CA ALA A 236 -18.06 6.97 17.77
C ALA A 236 -17.69 6.29 16.44
N ASN A 237 -17.94 4.98 16.35
CA ASN A 237 -17.72 4.16 15.15
C ASN A 237 -18.91 3.21 15.00
N PRO A 238 -20.10 3.75 14.69
CA PRO A 238 -21.33 2.98 14.69
C PRO A 238 -21.28 1.87 13.63
N GLY A 239 -21.90 0.73 13.92
CA GLY A 239 -21.90 -0.46 13.06
C GLY A 239 -20.61 -1.29 13.10
N MET A 240 -19.46 -0.67 13.36
CA MET A 240 -18.15 -1.30 13.23
C MET A 240 -17.95 -2.46 14.22
N PHE A 241 -17.20 -3.48 13.80
CA PHE A 241 -16.83 -4.61 14.65
C PHE A 241 -15.44 -4.40 15.27
N PHE A 242 -15.34 -4.70 16.56
CA PHE A 242 -14.09 -4.59 17.32
C PHE A 242 -13.51 -5.99 17.57
N LEU A 243 -12.20 -6.06 17.79
CA LEU A 243 -11.52 -7.33 18.06
C LEU A 243 -12.08 -8.02 19.33
N THR A 244 -12.42 -7.22 20.35
CA THR A 244 -13.06 -7.67 21.60
C THR A 244 -14.07 -6.62 22.07
N ASP A 245 -15.00 -6.99 22.97
CA ASP A 245 -15.98 -6.04 23.51
C ASP A 245 -15.33 -5.00 24.45
N GLU A 246 -14.27 -5.39 25.17
CA GLU A 246 -13.53 -4.50 26.07
C GLU A 246 -12.90 -3.34 25.30
N LEU A 247 -12.55 -3.54 24.03
CA LEU A 247 -12.04 -2.48 23.17
C LEU A 247 -13.09 -1.43 22.81
N VAL A 248 -14.38 -1.76 22.86
CA VAL A 248 -15.46 -0.78 22.70
C VAL A 248 -15.48 0.17 23.89
N ALA A 249 -15.49 -0.37 25.10
CA ALA A 249 -15.39 0.41 26.34
C ALA A 249 -14.10 1.24 26.37
N LYS A 250 -12.97 0.63 25.99
CA LYS A 250 -11.69 1.34 25.95
C LYS A 250 -11.68 2.51 24.97
N GLN A 251 -12.39 2.39 23.85
CA GLN A 251 -12.50 3.50 22.91
C GLN A 251 -13.29 4.67 23.52
N ALA A 252 -14.39 4.40 24.21
CA ALA A 252 -15.19 5.42 24.87
C ALA A 252 -14.35 6.20 25.90
N GLU A 253 -13.56 5.50 26.72
CA GLU A 253 -12.63 6.12 27.68
C GLU A 253 -11.63 7.07 26.98
N VAL A 254 -10.99 6.62 25.90
CA VAL A 254 -9.98 7.42 25.18
C VAL A 254 -10.62 8.67 24.54
N ILE A 255 -11.85 8.55 24.04
CA ILE A 255 -12.57 9.68 23.45
C ILE A 255 -12.91 10.71 24.52
N GLU A 256 -13.41 10.25 25.66
CA GLU A 256 -13.77 11.10 26.78
C GLU A 256 -12.54 11.83 27.35
N GLU A 257 -11.43 11.12 27.53
CA GLU A 257 -10.17 11.73 27.99
C GLU A 257 -9.67 12.81 27.01
N ARG A 258 -9.82 12.58 25.70
CA ARG A 258 -9.48 13.58 24.67
C ARG A 258 -10.42 14.78 24.67
N ARG A 259 -11.70 14.56 24.95
CA ARG A 259 -12.70 15.63 25.09
C ARG A 259 -12.32 16.54 26.27
N ILE A 260 -12.10 15.94 27.45
CA ILE A 260 -11.67 16.65 28.67
C ILE A 260 -10.37 17.41 28.42
N ALA A 261 -9.35 16.76 27.86
CA ALA A 261 -8.05 17.40 27.59
C ALA A 261 -8.19 18.61 26.64
N ARG A 262 -9.09 18.54 25.65
CA ARG A 262 -9.38 19.67 24.73
C ARG A 262 -10.05 20.82 25.46
N GLU A 263 -11.04 20.53 26.31
CA GLU A 263 -11.74 21.55 27.12
C GLU A 263 -10.80 22.24 28.09
N GLU A 264 -9.88 21.48 28.69
CA GLU A 264 -8.84 21.98 29.60
C GLU A 264 -7.62 22.57 28.87
N LYS A 265 -7.62 22.60 27.54
CA LYS A 265 -6.50 23.07 26.68
C LYS A 265 -5.14 22.43 27.02
N ARG A 266 -5.14 21.17 27.47
CA ARG A 266 -3.93 20.39 27.74
C ARG A 266 -3.68 19.33 26.68
N SER A 267 -2.42 18.92 26.55
CA SER A 267 -2.08 17.74 25.76
C SER A 267 -2.50 16.46 26.51
N THR A 268 -3.00 15.47 25.77
CA THR A 268 -3.16 14.10 26.28
C THR A 268 -2.38 13.12 25.42
N ASN A 269 -1.85 12.07 26.07
CA ASN A 269 -1.23 10.93 25.41
C ASN A 269 -2.21 9.77 25.18
N ALA A 270 -3.50 9.96 25.44
CA ALA A 270 -4.54 8.95 25.22
C ALA A 270 -4.55 8.46 23.78
N ARG A 271 -4.21 7.19 23.61
CA ARG A 271 -4.13 6.53 22.31
C ARG A 271 -4.91 5.23 22.35
N PHE A 272 -5.96 5.16 21.52
CA PHE A 272 -6.63 3.91 21.22
C PHE A 272 -5.74 2.99 20.36
N ARG A 273 -4.83 3.58 19.56
CA ARG A 273 -3.88 2.85 18.74
C ARG A 273 -2.72 2.33 19.58
N GLN A 274 -2.86 1.12 20.12
CA GLN A 274 -1.75 0.36 20.70
C GLN A 274 -1.56 -0.91 19.87
N LEU A 275 -0.37 -1.12 19.32
CA LEU A 275 -0.05 -2.31 18.53
C LEU A 275 0.39 -3.44 19.48
N ARG A 276 -0.58 -4.09 20.13
CA ARG A 276 -0.27 -5.23 21.01
C ARG A 276 -0.03 -6.47 20.17
N GLN A 277 1.05 -7.19 20.44
CA GLN A 277 1.39 -8.43 19.73
C GLN A 277 0.32 -9.51 19.92
N SER A 278 -0.33 -9.57 21.09
CA SER A 278 -1.46 -10.47 21.33
C SER A 278 -2.66 -10.18 20.41
N GLU A 279 -3.00 -8.91 20.21
CA GLU A 279 -4.09 -8.49 19.31
C GLU A 279 -3.75 -8.79 17.84
N LYS A 280 -2.49 -8.57 17.44
CA LYS A 280 -2.02 -8.93 16.09
C LYS A 280 -2.15 -10.43 15.83
N LYS A 281 -1.72 -11.27 16.78
CA LYS A 281 -1.85 -12.73 16.69
C LYS A 281 -3.30 -13.17 16.51
N LEU A 282 -4.25 -12.54 17.19
CA LEU A 282 -5.68 -12.84 17.01
C LEU A 282 -6.19 -12.47 15.63
N VAL A 283 -5.77 -11.32 15.08
CA VAL A 283 -6.13 -10.91 13.72
C VAL A 283 -5.56 -11.84 12.66
N MET A 284 -4.31 -12.31 12.85
CA MET A 284 -3.68 -13.28 11.95
C MET A 284 -4.43 -14.63 11.90
N LEU A 285 -5.29 -14.95 12.87
CA LEU A 285 -6.15 -16.13 12.79
C LEU A 285 -7.22 -16.01 11.71
N GLY A 286 -7.54 -14.80 11.23
CA GLY A 286 -8.58 -14.55 10.24
C GLY A 286 -8.18 -14.81 8.79
N ASP A 287 -6.88 -14.80 8.50
CA ASP A 287 -6.35 -14.89 7.14
C ASP A 287 -4.91 -15.42 7.13
N ASP A 288 -4.70 -16.53 6.41
CA ASP A 288 -3.40 -17.21 6.37
C ASP A 288 -2.39 -16.52 5.44
N THR A 289 -2.84 -15.56 4.62
CA THR A 289 -1.97 -14.86 3.67
C THR A 289 -1.30 -13.62 4.27
N PHE A 290 -1.58 -13.34 5.55
CA PHE A 290 -1.25 -12.07 6.18
C PHE A 290 -0.43 -12.24 7.47
N HIS A 291 0.65 -11.45 7.66
CA HIS A 291 1.64 -11.74 8.72
C HIS A 291 1.94 -10.61 9.73
N ASP A 292 1.66 -9.33 9.46
CA ASP A 292 1.90 -8.27 10.46
C ASP A 292 0.86 -7.10 10.46
N PRO A 293 -0.29 -7.26 11.15
CA PRO A 293 -1.44 -6.42 10.84
C PRO A 293 -1.29 -5.05 11.48
N CYS A 294 -1.62 -4.03 10.71
CA CYS A 294 -1.77 -2.68 11.23
C CYS A 294 -3.25 -2.40 11.54
N GLY A 295 -3.53 -1.75 12.66
CA GLY A 295 -4.90 -1.51 13.12
C GLY A 295 -5.68 -2.78 13.48
N PRO A 296 -5.16 -3.63 14.39
CA PRO A 296 -5.79 -4.91 14.69
C PRO A 296 -7.11 -4.78 15.48
N ARG A 297 -7.45 -3.59 15.99
CA ARG A 297 -8.55 -3.42 16.95
C ARG A 297 -9.91 -3.23 16.28
N ILE A 298 -9.95 -2.59 15.11
CA ILE A 298 -11.20 -2.27 14.41
C ILE A 298 -11.17 -2.74 12.96
N MET A 299 -10.20 -2.27 12.17
CA MET A 299 -10.29 -2.38 10.71
C MET A 299 -10.29 -3.83 10.22
N TRP A 300 -9.45 -4.67 10.80
CA TRP A 300 -9.38 -6.09 10.48
C TRP A 300 -10.62 -6.87 10.92
N PRO A 301 -11.02 -6.86 12.21
CA PRO A 301 -12.27 -7.49 12.66
C PRO A 301 -13.49 -7.03 11.85
N ASN A 302 -13.57 -5.73 11.56
CA ASN A 302 -14.67 -5.17 10.77
C ASN A 302 -14.71 -5.72 9.36
N ALA A 303 -13.58 -5.72 8.65
CA ALA A 303 -13.53 -6.24 7.29
C ALA A 303 -13.84 -7.74 7.23
N PHE A 304 -13.32 -8.55 8.17
CA PHE A 304 -13.66 -9.98 8.23
C PHE A 304 -15.15 -10.21 8.52
N ALA A 305 -15.72 -9.50 9.49
CA ALA A 305 -17.13 -9.64 9.84
C ALA A 305 -18.04 -9.22 8.68
N LEU A 306 -17.72 -8.10 8.00
CA LEU A 306 -18.47 -7.65 6.83
C LEU A 306 -18.41 -8.67 5.70
N GLU A 307 -17.22 -9.14 5.33
CA GLU A 307 -17.03 -10.17 4.28
C GLU A 307 -17.88 -11.42 4.58
N ALA A 308 -17.82 -11.93 5.81
CA ALA A 308 -18.61 -13.09 6.22
C ALA A 308 -20.13 -12.85 6.16
N LEU A 309 -20.60 -11.71 6.68
CA LEU A 309 -22.02 -11.38 6.75
C LEU A 309 -22.62 -11.08 5.37
N ILE A 310 -21.87 -10.40 4.49
CA ILE A 310 -22.29 -10.11 3.12
C ILE A 310 -22.45 -11.42 2.34
N ASN A 311 -21.49 -12.33 2.43
CA ASN A 311 -21.55 -13.63 1.73
C ASN A 311 -22.70 -14.52 2.20
N LEU A 312 -23.16 -14.33 3.45
CA LEU A 312 -24.34 -14.99 4.01
C LEU A 312 -25.67 -14.24 3.74
N GLY A 313 -25.63 -13.15 2.96
CA GLY A 313 -26.84 -12.40 2.58
C GLY A 313 -27.33 -11.38 3.61
N TYR A 314 -26.55 -11.07 4.66
CA TYR A 314 -26.91 -10.09 5.70
C TYR A 314 -26.55 -8.63 5.32
N GLU A 315 -26.31 -8.32 4.04
CA GLU A 315 -25.97 -6.95 3.63
C GLU A 315 -27.02 -5.93 4.07
N GLU A 316 -28.31 -6.26 3.99
CA GLU A 316 -29.43 -5.36 4.36
C GLU A 316 -29.62 -5.23 5.89
N ASN A 317 -28.83 -5.93 6.70
CA ASN A 317 -28.91 -5.77 8.16
C ASN A 317 -28.49 -4.34 8.56
N GLU A 318 -29.26 -3.70 9.46
CA GLU A 318 -29.04 -2.32 9.90
C GLU A 318 -27.60 -2.05 10.35
N ARG A 319 -27.00 -2.98 11.11
CA ARG A 319 -25.61 -2.84 11.58
C ARG A 319 -24.62 -2.89 10.42
N VAL A 320 -24.82 -3.80 9.48
CA VAL A 320 -23.97 -3.98 8.30
C VAL A 320 -24.04 -2.73 7.43
N GLN A 321 -25.24 -2.23 7.12
CA GLN A 321 -25.44 -0.97 6.40
C GLN A 321 -24.77 0.21 7.11
N THR A 322 -24.87 0.29 8.44
CA THR A 322 -24.23 1.35 9.23
C THR A 322 -22.70 1.29 9.14
N ALA A 323 -22.11 0.09 9.21
CA ALA A 323 -20.68 -0.10 9.05
C ALA A 323 -20.22 0.26 7.62
N LEU A 324 -20.96 -0.16 6.60
CA LEU A 324 -20.68 0.17 5.19
C LEU A 324 -20.74 1.69 4.94
N ASN A 325 -21.75 2.37 5.48
CA ASN A 325 -21.85 3.83 5.40
C ASN A 325 -20.68 4.53 6.10
N THR A 326 -20.24 4.00 7.25
CA THR A 326 -19.05 4.50 7.97
C THR A 326 -17.78 4.35 7.15
N LEU A 327 -17.66 3.27 6.36
CA LEU A 327 -16.55 3.06 5.43
C LEU A 327 -16.64 3.91 4.16
N GLY A 328 -17.76 4.56 3.84
CA GLY A 328 -17.91 5.36 2.62
C GLY A 328 -16.99 6.59 2.53
N HIS A 329 -16.52 7.13 3.67
CA HIS A 329 -15.77 8.40 3.72
C HIS A 329 -14.25 8.29 3.47
N GLY A 330 -13.79 7.11 3.05
CA GLY A 330 -12.36 6.83 2.88
C GLY A 330 -11.60 6.89 4.21
N GLY A 331 -10.27 6.99 4.14
CA GLY A 331 -9.44 7.09 5.35
C GLY A 331 -9.38 5.79 6.17
N TRP A 332 -9.39 4.64 5.50
CA TRP A 332 -9.41 3.28 6.08
C TRP A 332 -8.09 2.89 6.75
N CYS A 333 -7.69 3.68 7.73
CA CYS A 333 -6.45 3.53 8.42
C CYS A 333 -6.63 3.83 9.90
N GLU A 334 -6.66 2.77 10.72
CA GLU A 334 -6.55 2.92 12.17
C GLU A 334 -5.22 3.60 12.55
N CYS A 335 -4.21 3.52 11.68
CA CYS A 335 -2.93 4.17 11.91
C CYS A 335 -2.98 5.70 11.76
N GLY A 336 -3.76 6.22 10.80
CA GLY A 336 -3.96 7.67 10.61
C GLY A 336 -5.12 8.26 11.43
N TYR A 337 -5.99 7.40 11.98
CA TYR A 337 -7.22 7.78 12.69
C TYR A 337 -8.12 8.75 11.90
N HIS A 338 -8.44 8.37 10.66
CA HIS A 338 -9.48 9.00 9.85
C HIS A 338 -10.81 8.22 9.91
N LEU A 339 -11.19 7.70 11.09
CA LEU A 339 -12.45 6.97 11.24
C LEU A 339 -13.59 7.89 11.70
N GLY A 340 -14.78 7.69 11.14
CA GLY A 340 -16.03 8.21 11.68
C GLY A 340 -16.35 9.68 11.40
N ARG A 341 -15.75 10.31 10.39
CA ARG A 341 -16.15 11.67 9.97
C ARG A 341 -17.39 11.65 9.07
N GLY A 342 -18.49 11.11 9.61
CA GLY A 342 -19.81 11.18 9.00
C GLY A 342 -20.44 9.80 8.77
N THR A 343 -21.76 9.79 8.89
CA THR A 343 -22.63 8.66 8.54
C THR A 343 -23.30 8.84 7.18
N ARG A 344 -23.06 9.97 6.50
CA ARG A 344 -23.66 10.21 5.17
C ARG A 344 -23.12 9.21 4.16
N GLN A 345 -23.88 8.92 3.12
CA GLN A 345 -23.36 8.07 2.05
C GLN A 345 -22.36 8.83 1.17
N VAL A 346 -21.38 8.11 0.65
CA VAL A 346 -20.48 8.63 -0.39
C VAL A 346 -21.28 8.90 -1.67
N THR A 347 -20.98 10.01 -2.32
CA THR A 347 -21.58 10.38 -3.61
C THR A 347 -20.75 9.83 -4.77
N MET A 348 -21.33 9.74 -5.96
CA MET A 348 -20.56 9.25 -7.11
C MET A 348 -19.46 10.24 -7.54
N ASP A 349 -19.72 11.55 -7.40
CA ASP A 349 -18.73 12.59 -7.72
C ASP A 349 -17.48 12.47 -6.84
N GLU A 350 -17.65 12.17 -5.55
CA GLU A 350 -16.55 11.90 -4.63
C GLU A 350 -15.77 10.64 -5.01
N VAL A 351 -16.46 9.58 -5.42
CA VAL A 351 -15.81 8.36 -5.92
C VAL A 351 -14.98 8.67 -7.15
N MET A 352 -15.50 9.44 -8.10
CA MET A 352 -14.78 9.85 -9.31
C MET A 352 -13.61 10.79 -9.02
N GLU A 353 -13.70 11.67 -8.02
CA GLU A 353 -12.57 12.49 -7.58
C GLU A 353 -11.46 11.63 -6.97
N ILE A 354 -11.82 10.68 -6.11
CA ILE A 354 -10.88 9.72 -5.51
C ILE A 354 -10.21 8.88 -6.60
N GLU A 355 -10.98 8.39 -7.58
CA GLU A 355 -10.45 7.62 -8.70
C GLU A 355 -9.46 8.45 -9.52
N ARG A 356 -9.80 9.67 -9.95
CA ARG A 356 -8.87 10.55 -10.70
C ARG A 356 -7.57 10.80 -9.94
N LYS A 357 -7.66 11.03 -8.62
CA LYS A 357 -6.49 11.17 -7.76
C LYS A 357 -5.64 9.91 -7.75
N TYR A 358 -6.25 8.73 -7.62
CA TYR A 358 -5.50 7.48 -7.58
C TYR A 358 -4.98 7.02 -8.94
N MET A 359 -5.66 7.34 -10.05
CA MET A 359 -5.12 7.20 -11.40
C MET A 359 -3.87 8.06 -11.59
N THR A 360 -3.89 9.29 -11.07
CA THR A 360 -2.70 10.15 -11.05
C THR A 360 -1.58 9.51 -10.22
N GLN A 361 -1.89 8.96 -9.04
CA GLN A 361 -0.92 8.19 -8.27
C GLN A 361 -0.40 6.97 -9.03
N PHE A 362 -1.25 6.25 -9.74
CA PHE A 362 -0.82 5.16 -10.60
C PHE A 362 0.18 5.65 -11.66
N LYS A 363 -0.14 6.73 -12.39
CA LYS A 363 0.76 7.34 -13.39
C LYS A 363 2.15 7.63 -12.79
N TYR A 364 2.20 8.19 -11.58
CA TYR A 364 3.46 8.60 -10.93
C TYR A 364 3.93 7.65 -9.82
N GLY A 365 3.57 6.37 -9.85
CA GLY A 365 4.14 5.36 -8.94
C GLY A 365 3.89 5.61 -7.45
N GLY A 366 2.75 6.19 -7.11
CA GLY A 366 2.29 6.48 -5.75
C GLY A 366 2.34 7.96 -5.35
N MET A 367 2.96 8.83 -6.15
CA MET A 367 3.01 10.28 -5.91
C MET A 367 1.74 10.98 -6.39
N SER A 368 1.34 12.08 -5.74
CA SER A 368 0.11 12.81 -6.09
C SER A 368 0.13 13.51 -7.45
N GLY A 369 1.32 13.77 -7.99
CA GLY A 369 1.51 14.47 -9.27
C GLY A 369 2.98 14.81 -9.52
N ILE A 370 3.27 15.32 -10.71
CA ILE A 370 4.61 15.80 -11.09
C ILE A 370 5.03 17.00 -10.23
N GLU A 371 4.06 17.81 -9.82
CA GLU A 371 4.24 19.04 -9.05
C GLU A 371 4.83 18.75 -7.67
N ASP A 372 4.68 17.54 -7.14
CA ASP A 372 5.22 17.17 -5.83
C ASP A 372 6.65 16.62 -5.88
N LEU A 373 7.24 16.43 -7.07
CA LEU A 373 8.60 15.88 -7.21
C LEU A 373 9.69 16.73 -6.56
N HIS A 374 9.54 18.05 -6.54
CA HIS A 374 10.47 18.94 -5.84
C HIS A 374 10.36 18.84 -4.32
N LYS A 375 9.21 18.40 -3.80
CA LYS A 375 8.96 18.13 -2.37
C LYS A 375 9.22 16.68 -2.01
N PHE A 376 9.60 15.86 -2.99
CA PHE A 376 9.82 14.44 -2.78
C PHE A 376 11.16 14.22 -2.08
N GLU A 377 11.08 13.92 -0.78
CA GLU A 377 12.23 13.76 0.13
C GLU A 377 12.73 12.32 0.22
N SER A 378 12.31 11.44 -0.68
CA SER A 378 12.83 10.08 -0.71
C SER A 378 14.34 10.04 -1.01
N PRO A 379 15.08 9.09 -0.41
CA PRO A 379 16.50 8.98 -0.65
C PRO A 379 16.80 8.46 -2.06
N ARG A 380 17.98 8.81 -2.56
CA ARG A 380 18.64 8.13 -3.67
C ARG A 380 19.13 6.77 -3.17
N ILE A 381 18.75 5.71 -3.88
CA ILE A 381 18.94 4.31 -3.48
C ILE A 381 19.92 3.54 -4.38
N SER A 382 20.27 4.09 -5.54
CA SER A 382 21.33 3.55 -6.38
C SER A 382 22.01 4.65 -7.17
N TYR A 383 23.18 4.32 -7.71
CA TYR A 383 24.06 5.20 -8.46
C TYR A 383 24.63 4.48 -9.68
N ASN A 384 24.65 5.16 -10.81
CA ASN A 384 25.35 4.75 -12.03
C ASN A 384 25.96 6.00 -12.70
N THR A 385 26.89 5.81 -13.63
CA THR A 385 27.42 6.89 -14.46
C THR A 385 27.40 6.49 -15.92
N GLU A 386 26.84 7.35 -16.77
CA GLU A 386 26.76 7.13 -18.21
C GLU A 386 27.18 8.40 -18.94
N ASN A 387 28.18 8.30 -19.83
CA ASN A 387 28.69 9.43 -20.61
C ASN A 387 29.06 10.67 -19.76
N GLY A 388 29.58 10.44 -18.55
CA GLY A 388 29.95 11.51 -17.61
C GLY A 388 28.78 12.18 -16.89
N ILE A 389 27.55 11.64 -17.01
CA ILE A 389 26.38 12.05 -16.25
C ILE A 389 26.16 11.03 -15.13
N ASP A 390 26.03 11.52 -13.91
CA ASP A 390 25.70 10.69 -12.76
C ASP A 390 24.18 10.47 -12.70
N ILE A 391 23.75 9.22 -12.61
CA ILE A 391 22.35 8.81 -12.60
C ILE A 391 22.04 8.20 -11.23
N PHE A 392 21.06 8.77 -10.53
CA PHE A 392 20.61 8.27 -9.24
C PHE A 392 19.15 7.87 -9.28
N HIS A 393 18.83 6.62 -8.90
CA HIS A 393 17.42 6.25 -8.72
C HIS A 393 16.93 6.69 -7.34
N ILE A 394 15.70 7.20 -7.28
CA ILE A 394 15.07 7.66 -6.05
C ILE A 394 14.07 6.61 -5.57
N GLY A 395 14.09 6.33 -4.26
CA GLY A 395 13.15 5.40 -3.65
C GLY A 395 11.70 5.87 -3.80
N MET A 396 10.87 5.05 -4.44
CA MET A 396 9.45 5.36 -4.59
C MET A 396 8.68 5.17 -3.28
N PRO A 397 7.50 5.81 -3.10
CA PRO A 397 6.68 5.63 -1.90
C PRO A 397 6.33 4.14 -1.68
N THR A 398 6.76 3.58 -0.54
CA THR A 398 6.50 2.17 -0.19
C THR A 398 5.42 1.99 0.87
N HIS A 399 4.87 3.09 1.42
CA HIS A 399 3.89 2.96 2.50
C HIS A 399 2.61 2.31 1.99
N GLN A 400 2.40 1.06 2.40
CA GLN A 400 1.18 0.31 2.16
C GLN A 400 0.30 0.35 3.41
N LEU A 401 -1.01 0.36 3.20
CA LEU A 401 -2.00 0.38 4.27
C LEU A 401 -2.72 -0.98 4.32
N PRO A 402 -2.17 -1.98 5.04
CA PRO A 402 -2.80 -3.29 5.23
C PRO A 402 -4.30 -3.22 5.58
N CYS A 403 -4.67 -2.33 6.49
CA CYS A 403 -6.06 -2.11 6.90
C CYS A 403 -6.95 -1.56 5.78
N ALA A 404 -6.41 -0.78 4.84
CA ALA A 404 -7.17 -0.31 3.68
C ALA A 404 -7.41 -1.45 2.68
N LEU A 405 -6.41 -2.31 2.47
CA LEU A 405 -6.51 -3.45 1.55
C LEU A 405 -7.59 -4.45 1.97
N ILE A 406 -7.60 -4.85 3.25
CA ILE A 406 -8.63 -5.76 3.76
C ILE A 406 -10.03 -5.14 3.70
N THR A 407 -10.12 -3.83 3.93
CA THR A 407 -11.39 -3.09 3.79
C THR A 407 -11.86 -3.12 2.34
N VAL A 408 -10.98 -2.80 1.38
CA VAL A 408 -11.26 -2.87 -0.07
C VAL A 408 -11.73 -4.26 -0.47
N ARG A 409 -11.11 -5.33 0.06
CA ARG A 409 -11.58 -6.70 -0.17
C ARG A 409 -13.02 -6.89 0.29
N ALA A 410 -13.34 -6.49 1.52
CA ALA A 410 -14.69 -6.65 2.07
C ALA A 410 -15.75 -5.85 1.30
N ILE A 411 -15.48 -4.57 0.99
CA ILE A 411 -16.46 -3.71 0.29
C ILE A 411 -16.58 -4.03 -1.21
N SER A 412 -15.70 -4.85 -1.78
CA SER A 412 -15.80 -5.29 -3.18
C SER A 412 -17.03 -6.17 -3.43
N GLN A 413 -17.51 -6.84 -2.39
CA GLN A 413 -18.55 -7.87 -2.45
C GLN A 413 -19.96 -7.30 -2.22
N VAL A 414 -20.08 -6.01 -1.90
CA VAL A 414 -21.38 -5.37 -1.61
C VAL A 414 -22.20 -5.15 -2.87
N LYS A 415 -23.53 -5.21 -2.77
CA LYS A 415 -24.45 -4.85 -3.86
C LYS A 415 -24.38 -3.37 -4.18
N ASN A 416 -24.13 -2.52 -3.18
CA ASN A 416 -24.03 -1.06 -3.36
C ASN A 416 -22.93 -0.67 -4.37
N VAL A 417 -23.37 -0.21 -5.55
CA VAL A 417 -22.48 0.14 -6.67
C VAL A 417 -21.48 1.24 -6.32
N LYS A 418 -21.85 2.21 -5.50
CA LYS A 418 -20.95 3.33 -5.14
C LYS A 418 -19.77 2.84 -4.30
N LEU A 419 -20.03 1.94 -3.35
CA LEU A 419 -18.98 1.35 -2.51
C LEU A 419 -18.08 0.41 -3.32
N ARG A 420 -18.64 -0.37 -4.25
CA ARG A 420 -17.83 -1.17 -5.19
C ARG A 420 -16.92 -0.30 -6.05
N LYS A 421 -17.45 0.79 -6.63
CA LYS A 421 -16.65 1.75 -7.40
C LYS A 421 -15.59 2.45 -6.54
N LEU A 422 -15.89 2.74 -5.29
CA LEU A 422 -14.89 3.24 -4.34
C LEU A 422 -13.78 2.21 -4.07
N ALA A 423 -14.13 0.92 -3.99
CA ALA A 423 -13.17 -0.18 -3.85
C ALA A 423 -12.26 -0.30 -5.08
N GLU A 424 -12.87 -0.28 -6.27
CA GLU A 424 -12.16 -0.26 -7.57
C GLU A 424 -11.20 0.92 -7.69
N ALA A 425 -11.64 2.12 -7.29
CA ALA A 425 -10.80 3.31 -7.28
C ALA A 425 -9.51 3.11 -6.46
N HIS A 426 -9.58 2.40 -5.32
CA HIS A 426 -8.42 2.12 -4.49
C HIS A 426 -7.45 1.11 -5.11
N LEU A 427 -7.87 0.29 -6.08
CA LEU A 427 -6.97 -0.62 -6.79
C LEU A 427 -5.87 0.14 -7.53
N TRP A 428 -6.19 1.32 -8.08
CA TRP A 428 -5.20 2.21 -8.70
C TRP A 428 -4.09 2.60 -7.71
N CYS A 429 -4.49 2.98 -6.48
CA CYS A 429 -3.58 3.35 -5.41
C CYS A 429 -2.65 2.19 -5.01
N PHE A 430 -3.18 0.97 -4.99
CA PHE A 430 -2.41 -0.23 -4.66
C PHE A 430 -1.47 -0.62 -5.79
N ALA A 431 -1.95 -0.64 -7.04
CA ALA A 431 -1.15 -0.96 -8.21
C ALA A 431 -0.09 0.11 -8.54
N ALA A 432 -0.30 1.36 -8.10
CA ALA A 432 0.67 2.43 -8.19
C ALA A 432 1.96 2.12 -7.43
N ARG A 433 1.82 1.44 -6.28
CA ARG A 433 2.92 1.19 -5.33
C ARG A 433 3.63 -0.08 -5.76
N GLN A 434 4.76 0.16 -6.43
CA GLN A 434 5.52 -0.72 -7.30
C GLN A 434 5.66 -2.21 -6.91
N HIS A 435 5.80 -3.03 -7.96
CA HIS A 435 6.52 -4.30 -7.93
C HIS A 435 8.04 -4.03 -7.95
N SER A 436 8.86 -4.94 -7.43
CA SER A 436 10.29 -4.99 -7.77
C SER A 436 10.47 -5.31 -9.26
N THR A 437 11.71 -5.20 -9.72
CA THR A 437 12.10 -5.43 -11.12
C THR A 437 11.71 -6.82 -11.64
N ASP A 438 11.60 -7.80 -10.75
CA ASP A 438 11.19 -9.18 -11.02
C ASP A 438 9.66 -9.38 -11.02
N GLY A 439 8.88 -8.33 -10.79
CA GLY A 439 7.42 -8.42 -10.70
C GLY A 439 6.90 -8.80 -9.31
N LYS A 440 7.75 -8.99 -8.30
CA LYS A 440 7.29 -9.27 -6.94
C LYS A 440 6.70 -8.01 -6.32
N PHE A 441 5.56 -8.08 -5.63
CA PHE A 441 5.06 -6.93 -4.88
C PHE A 441 6.08 -6.52 -3.81
N LYS A 442 6.45 -5.23 -3.76
CA LYS A 442 7.24 -4.68 -2.64
C LYS A 442 6.33 -4.52 -1.42
N VAL A 443 5.88 -5.65 -0.88
CA VAL A 443 4.98 -5.66 0.26
C VAL A 443 5.76 -5.34 1.52
N GLY A 444 5.18 -4.47 2.34
CA GLY A 444 5.56 -4.43 3.75
C GLY A 444 4.99 -5.68 4.43
N ASN A 445 4.02 -5.47 5.28
CA ASN A 445 3.50 -6.49 6.19
C ASN A 445 2.40 -7.41 5.64
N VAL A 446 2.00 -7.22 4.38
CA VAL A 446 0.74 -7.77 3.84
C VAL A 446 0.89 -9.16 3.21
N GLY A 447 2.11 -9.57 2.85
CA GLY A 447 2.31 -10.78 2.06
C GLY A 447 1.94 -10.56 0.58
N GLU A 448 2.73 -11.09 -0.33
CA GLU A 448 2.59 -10.89 -1.78
C GLU A 448 1.36 -11.64 -2.33
N TYR A 449 1.06 -12.80 -1.77
CA TYR A 449 -0.08 -13.63 -2.17
C TYR A 449 -1.43 -12.99 -1.81
N PHE A 450 -1.50 -12.19 -0.73
CA PHE A 450 -2.70 -11.43 -0.40
C PHE A 450 -3.07 -10.45 -1.52
N TYR A 451 -2.07 -9.76 -2.11
CA TYR A 451 -2.31 -8.84 -3.22
C TYR A 451 -2.83 -9.56 -4.46
N LEU A 452 -2.23 -10.71 -4.80
CA LEU A 452 -2.72 -11.54 -5.90
C LEU A 452 -4.18 -11.92 -5.69
N GLN A 453 -4.54 -12.41 -4.50
CA GLN A 453 -5.92 -12.75 -4.18
C GLN A 453 -6.85 -11.54 -4.26
N LEU A 454 -6.42 -10.38 -3.76
CA LEU A 454 -7.19 -9.15 -3.85
C LEU A 454 -7.47 -8.76 -5.30
N PHE A 455 -6.43 -8.67 -6.13
CA PHE A 455 -6.59 -8.26 -7.54
C PHE A 455 -7.36 -9.29 -8.36
N ALA A 456 -7.20 -10.58 -8.08
CA ALA A 456 -7.94 -11.65 -8.75
C ALA A 456 -9.46 -11.55 -8.54
N GLY A 457 -9.89 -10.96 -7.43
CA GLY A 457 -11.31 -10.74 -7.12
C GLY A 457 -11.99 -9.63 -7.93
N TYR A 458 -11.25 -8.89 -8.78
CA TYR A 458 -11.80 -7.78 -9.55
C TYR A 458 -11.62 -7.98 -11.05
N ASP A 459 -12.71 -7.77 -11.78
CA ASP A 459 -12.65 -7.57 -13.22
C ASP A 459 -12.38 -6.09 -13.55
N HIS A 460 -11.14 -5.67 -13.31
CA HIS A 460 -10.69 -4.31 -13.52
C HIS A 460 -9.34 -4.29 -14.23
N SER A 461 -9.15 -3.38 -15.19
CA SER A 461 -7.94 -3.31 -16.03
C SER A 461 -6.64 -3.19 -15.20
N VAL A 462 -6.65 -2.32 -14.18
CA VAL A 462 -5.52 -2.17 -13.26
C VAL A 462 -5.19 -3.46 -12.48
N SER A 463 -6.19 -4.29 -12.16
CA SER A 463 -5.97 -5.59 -11.51
C SER A 463 -5.26 -6.55 -12.46
N LYS A 464 -5.70 -6.62 -13.73
CA LYS A 464 -5.06 -7.44 -14.74
C LYS A 464 -3.60 -7.04 -14.92
N ILE A 465 -3.32 -5.73 -14.97
CA ILE A 465 -1.95 -5.20 -15.03
C ILE A 465 -1.11 -5.60 -13.82
N ALA A 466 -1.65 -5.47 -12.61
CA ALA A 466 -0.93 -5.83 -11.40
C ALA A 466 -0.55 -7.33 -11.40
N ILE A 467 -1.48 -8.19 -11.80
CA ILE A 467 -1.24 -9.64 -11.92
C ILE A 467 -0.26 -9.95 -13.05
N MET A 468 -0.44 -9.38 -14.24
CA MET A 468 0.45 -9.62 -15.38
C MET A 468 1.88 -9.20 -15.08
N ARG A 469 2.08 -8.04 -14.44
CA ARG A 469 3.41 -7.60 -13.97
C ARG A 469 4.03 -8.56 -12.96
N SER A 470 3.22 -9.36 -12.25
CA SER A 470 3.67 -10.35 -11.29
C SER A 470 4.04 -11.71 -11.91
N LEU A 471 3.73 -11.96 -13.18
CA LEU A 471 3.95 -13.26 -13.83
C LEU A 471 5.41 -13.73 -13.78
N PRO A 472 6.43 -12.89 -14.06
CA PRO A 472 7.83 -13.34 -13.95
C PRO A 472 8.18 -13.84 -12.55
N TRP A 473 7.72 -13.16 -11.50
CA TRP A 473 7.91 -13.58 -10.12
C TRP A 473 7.14 -14.87 -9.79
N ILE A 474 5.89 -14.98 -10.23
CA ILE A 474 5.06 -16.18 -10.05
C ILE A 474 5.77 -17.41 -10.63
N LEU A 475 6.29 -17.31 -11.85
CA LEU A 475 7.02 -18.40 -12.49
C LEU A 475 8.33 -18.74 -11.78
N ASN A 476 9.05 -17.71 -11.32
CA ASN A 476 10.32 -17.91 -10.64
C ASN A 476 10.18 -18.48 -9.23
N SER A 477 9.02 -18.30 -8.60
CA SER A 477 8.74 -18.75 -7.23
C SER A 477 7.98 -20.08 -7.16
N GLN A 478 7.75 -20.75 -8.29
CA GLN A 478 7.05 -22.04 -8.30
C GLN A 478 7.95 -23.16 -7.74
N ASN A 479 7.42 -23.90 -6.77
CA ASN A 479 8.06 -25.06 -6.17
C ASN A 479 8.06 -26.26 -7.15
N GLY A 480 9.00 -27.19 -6.96
CA GLY A 480 9.14 -28.39 -7.82
C GLY A 480 7.93 -29.34 -7.83
N ASP A 481 7.04 -29.24 -6.84
CA ASP A 481 5.79 -30.02 -6.77
C ASP A 481 4.62 -29.35 -7.51
N GLY A 482 4.80 -28.15 -8.07
CA GLY A 482 3.76 -27.36 -8.73
C GLY A 482 3.14 -26.26 -7.88
N SER A 483 3.46 -26.19 -6.58
CA SER A 483 2.88 -25.23 -5.63
C SER A 483 3.61 -23.89 -5.56
N TRP A 484 3.09 -22.98 -4.73
CA TRP A 484 3.74 -21.72 -4.36
C TRP A 484 3.79 -21.54 -2.84
N GLY A 485 4.70 -20.68 -2.38
CA GLY A 485 4.83 -20.31 -0.98
C GLY A 485 5.58 -21.33 -0.12
N MET A 486 5.73 -20.98 1.16
CA MET A 486 6.39 -21.82 2.17
C MET A 486 5.45 -22.94 2.64
N GLU A 487 6.01 -24.01 3.22
CA GLU A 487 5.26 -25.21 3.67
C GLU A 487 3.97 -24.87 4.45
N GLN A 488 4.07 -23.95 5.43
CA GLN A 488 2.95 -23.58 6.31
C GLN A 488 1.79 -22.87 5.59
N HIS A 489 2.05 -22.24 4.44
CA HIS A 489 1.09 -21.41 3.69
C HIS A 489 0.92 -21.89 2.24
N ARG A 490 1.39 -23.11 1.94
CA ARG A 490 1.54 -23.59 0.57
C ARG A 490 0.21 -23.65 -0.18
N ASP A 491 -0.85 -24.15 0.46
CA ASP A 491 -2.17 -24.22 -0.16
C ASP A 491 -2.80 -22.85 -0.40
N ALA A 492 -2.75 -21.96 0.61
CA ALA A 492 -3.29 -20.61 0.49
C ALA A 492 -2.57 -19.79 -0.59
N SER A 493 -1.24 -19.90 -0.63
CA SER A 493 -0.41 -19.25 -1.65
C SER A 493 -0.72 -19.80 -3.05
N THR A 494 -0.88 -21.12 -3.17
CA THR A 494 -1.23 -21.78 -4.43
C THR A 494 -2.62 -21.37 -4.91
N LEU A 495 -3.62 -21.31 -4.03
CA LEU A 495 -4.95 -20.79 -4.34
C LEU A 495 -4.89 -19.35 -4.85
N ALA A 496 -4.14 -18.47 -4.17
CA ALA A 496 -4.01 -17.07 -4.56
C ALA A 496 -3.38 -16.92 -5.96
N VAL A 497 -2.34 -17.69 -6.26
CA VAL A 497 -1.67 -17.68 -7.57
C VAL A 497 -2.59 -18.22 -8.67
N ILE A 498 -3.25 -19.37 -8.44
CA ILE A 498 -4.18 -19.96 -9.42
C ILE A 498 -5.34 -19.01 -9.70
N GLY A 499 -5.94 -18.42 -8.67
CA GLY A 499 -7.01 -17.43 -8.83
C GLY A 499 -6.55 -16.23 -9.66
N ALA A 500 -5.34 -15.72 -9.40
CA ALA A 500 -4.78 -14.62 -10.16
C ALA A 500 -4.55 -14.99 -11.63
N ILE A 501 -3.91 -16.13 -11.91
CA ILE A 501 -3.67 -16.60 -13.28
C ILE A 501 -4.98 -16.77 -14.05
N VAL A 502 -5.98 -17.44 -13.47
CA VAL A 502 -7.28 -17.64 -14.12
C VAL A 502 -7.97 -16.30 -14.38
N SER A 503 -7.87 -15.33 -13.46
CA SER A 503 -8.48 -14.01 -13.65
C SER A 503 -7.89 -13.22 -14.82
N VAL A 504 -6.68 -13.55 -15.29
CA VAL A 504 -6.05 -12.94 -16.47
C VAL A 504 -5.96 -13.91 -17.65
N GLY A 505 -6.68 -15.04 -17.61
CA GLY A 505 -6.54 -16.14 -18.58
C GLY A 505 -6.65 -15.70 -20.04
N ASP A 506 -7.56 -14.79 -20.38
CA ASP A 506 -7.75 -14.27 -21.74
C ASP A 506 -6.56 -13.45 -22.30
N TYR A 507 -5.63 -13.08 -21.41
CA TYR A 507 -4.39 -12.37 -21.74
C TYR A 507 -3.17 -13.30 -21.77
N LEU A 508 -3.34 -14.57 -21.41
CA LEU A 508 -2.27 -15.56 -21.37
C LEU A 508 -2.37 -16.56 -22.53
N PRO A 509 -1.30 -17.31 -22.79
CA PRO A 509 -1.35 -18.44 -23.72
C PRO A 509 -2.43 -19.45 -23.31
N TYR A 510 -3.12 -20.04 -24.29
CA TYR A 510 -4.22 -20.99 -24.07
C TYR A 510 -3.83 -22.18 -23.17
N ASP A 511 -2.55 -22.56 -23.18
CA ASP A 511 -1.98 -23.69 -22.45
C ASP A 511 -1.25 -23.28 -21.16
N PHE A 512 -1.45 -22.07 -20.64
CA PHE A 512 -0.68 -21.57 -19.49
C PHE A 512 -0.88 -22.41 -18.21
N VAL A 513 -2.08 -22.95 -17.98
CA VAL A 513 -2.47 -23.73 -16.79
C VAL A 513 -2.66 -25.22 -17.10
N SER A 514 -2.44 -25.63 -18.36
CA SER A 514 -2.66 -27.01 -18.82
C SER A 514 -1.47 -27.91 -18.59
#